data_AF-A0A7X6P063-F1
#
_entry.id   AF-A0A7X6P063-F1
#
_cell.length_a   1.000
_cell.length_b   1.000
_cell.length_c   1.000
_cell.angle_alpha   90.00
_cell.angle_beta   90.00
_cell.angle_gamma   90.00
#
_symmetry.space_group_name_H-M   'P 1'
#
loop_
_entity.id
_entity.type
_entity.pdbx_description
1 polymer ?
#
loop_
_entity_poly.entity_id
_entity_poly.type
_entity_poly.pdbx_seq_one_letter_code
_entity_poly.pdbx_strand_id
1 'polypeptide(L)'
;MPTAEQFTALFEPRGVLIAGASTHPGKFGFVSLHNILASGYRGKVFATNRDGSEVLGVQTVPDIDDLPDGEIDLVFVCTPKAANPELLRACARKGITAAFLTTAGYGESGPEGRAEEDELVALCEELGILLAGPNGQGVVSTPAQLCAQIVAPYPPAGPIGVASQSGNFVSSFLNMATATGIGISRAVSAGNAAMAGVADYLGWYASDAATKVGLAYVEGIDDGRGFFEAVRAITPEMPVVLVKGGATAGGARAASSHTGSLATNDRVFDGACRQAGVSRARTVEEAFEAAATLATQPLPAGNRVVVMTTAGGWGVVTADAI
;
A
#
# COMPACT_ATOMS: atom_id res chain seq x y z
N MET A 1 7.42 10.86 -12.37
CA MET A 1 7.87 9.58 -11.78
C MET A 1 8.48 9.87 -10.42
N PRO A 2 7.98 9.28 -9.33
CA PRO A 2 8.54 9.47 -8.00
C PRO A 2 10.00 8.99 -7.90
N THR A 3 10.80 9.62 -7.03
CA THR A 3 12.20 9.24 -6.81
C THR A 3 12.35 8.21 -5.69
N ALA A 4 13.52 7.56 -5.61
CA ALA A 4 13.83 6.63 -4.53
C ALA A 4 13.87 7.33 -3.16
N GLU A 5 14.32 8.60 -3.09
CA GLU A 5 14.28 9.39 -1.85
C GLU A 5 12.85 9.65 -1.39
N GLN A 6 11.91 9.91 -2.31
CA GLN A 6 10.51 10.11 -1.95
C GLN A 6 9.85 8.83 -1.40
N PHE A 7 10.14 7.67 -2.00
CA PHE A 7 9.71 6.39 -1.42
C PHE A 7 10.37 6.09 -0.07
N THR A 8 11.62 6.50 0.11
CA THR A 8 12.30 6.43 1.42
C THR A 8 11.59 7.31 2.44
N ALA A 9 11.19 8.53 2.08
CA ALA A 9 10.37 9.38 2.94
C ALA A 9 9.01 8.75 3.29
N LEU A 10 8.41 7.98 2.38
CA LEU A 10 7.14 7.29 2.61
C LEU A 10 7.26 6.09 3.57
N PHE A 11 8.32 5.28 3.44
CA PHE A 11 8.45 4.01 4.17
C PHE A 11 9.47 4.02 5.31
N GLU A 12 10.47 4.88 5.26
CA GLU A 12 11.52 5.05 6.29
C GLU A 12 11.63 6.52 6.74
N PRO A 13 10.52 7.21 7.08
CA PRO A 13 10.59 8.59 7.53
C PRO A 13 11.41 8.73 8.81
N ARG A 14 12.10 9.86 8.98
CA ARG A 14 12.71 10.29 10.25
C ARG A 14 11.66 10.90 11.17
N GLY A 15 10.64 11.52 10.60
CA GLY A 15 9.51 12.10 11.30
C GLY A 15 8.21 11.99 10.51
N VAL A 16 7.11 11.73 11.23
CA VAL A 16 5.75 11.61 10.66
C VAL A 16 4.86 12.67 11.29
N LEU A 17 4.11 13.38 10.44
CA LEU A 17 3.05 14.29 10.85
C LEU A 17 1.67 13.67 10.61
N ILE A 18 0.81 13.65 11.62
CA ILE A 18 -0.61 13.31 11.48
C ILE A 18 -1.40 14.61 11.31
N ALA A 19 -1.84 14.90 10.09
CA ALA A 19 -2.67 16.07 9.83
C ALA A 19 -4.14 15.75 10.09
N GLY A 20 -4.76 16.46 11.02
CA GLY A 20 -6.15 16.19 11.44
C GLY A 20 -6.27 15.14 12.55
N ALA A 21 -5.31 15.11 13.49
CA ALA A 21 -5.43 14.34 14.71
C ALA A 21 -6.66 14.78 15.52
N SER A 22 -7.24 13.86 16.28
CA SER A 22 -8.44 14.12 17.07
C SER A 22 -8.37 13.39 18.41
N THR A 23 -8.99 13.97 19.44
CA THR A 23 -9.21 13.30 20.73
C THR A 23 -10.30 12.24 20.69
N HIS A 24 -11.10 12.17 19.61
CA HIS A 24 -12.19 11.21 19.48
C HIS A 24 -11.68 9.88 18.91
N PRO A 25 -11.83 8.74 19.62
CA PRO A 25 -11.20 7.48 19.25
C PRO A 25 -11.70 6.88 17.93
N GLY A 26 -12.94 7.20 17.54
CA GLY A 26 -13.51 6.76 16.25
C GLY A 26 -13.08 7.55 15.02
N LYS A 27 -12.23 8.59 15.15
CA LYS A 27 -11.75 9.36 13.98
C LYS A 27 -10.42 8.82 13.46
N PHE A 28 -10.25 8.82 12.15
CA PHE A 28 -9.05 8.31 11.48
C PHE A 28 -7.75 8.95 11.98
N GLY A 29 -7.73 10.25 12.27
CA GLY A 29 -6.55 10.91 12.85
C GLY A 29 -6.18 10.44 14.26
N PHE A 30 -7.15 9.97 15.07
CA PHE A 30 -6.84 9.31 16.35
C PHE A 30 -6.26 7.92 16.09
N VAL A 31 -6.90 7.13 15.23
CA VAL A 31 -6.52 5.74 14.96
C VAL A 31 -5.13 5.66 14.36
N SER A 32 -4.79 6.51 13.38
CA SER A 32 -3.45 6.53 12.80
C SER A 32 -2.37 6.92 13.79
N LEU A 33 -2.62 7.95 14.62
CA LEU A 33 -1.69 8.33 15.68
C LEU A 33 -1.51 7.20 16.69
N HIS A 34 -2.61 6.57 17.12
CA HIS A 34 -2.57 5.39 18.00
C HIS A 34 -1.72 4.27 17.40
N ASN A 35 -1.92 3.94 16.13
CA ASN A 35 -1.23 2.82 15.49
C ASN A 35 0.27 3.08 15.31
N ILE A 36 0.66 4.31 15.00
CA ILE A 36 2.08 4.73 14.93
C ILE A 36 2.75 4.57 16.30
N LEU A 37 2.08 5.02 17.37
CA LEU A 37 2.61 4.91 18.73
C LEU A 37 2.64 3.44 19.21
N ALA A 38 1.57 2.68 18.98
CA ALA A 38 1.43 1.29 19.40
C ALA A 38 2.40 0.34 18.68
N SER A 39 2.78 0.65 17.45
CA SER A 39 3.79 -0.11 16.69
C SER A 39 5.24 0.16 17.15
N GLY A 40 5.44 1.15 18.02
CA GLY A 40 6.75 1.50 18.57
C GLY A 40 7.64 2.22 17.57
N TYR A 41 7.04 3.06 16.71
CA TYR A 41 7.76 3.86 15.73
C TYR A 41 8.91 4.63 16.38
N ARG A 42 10.10 4.55 15.76
CA ARG A 42 11.35 5.08 16.33
C ARG A 42 11.63 6.53 15.96
N GLY A 43 10.97 7.04 14.92
CA GLY A 43 11.12 8.43 14.49
C GLY A 43 10.29 9.39 15.34
N LYS A 44 10.36 10.67 14.99
CA LYS A 44 9.59 11.73 15.65
C LYS A 44 8.12 11.69 15.20
N VAL A 45 7.20 11.91 16.12
CA VAL A 45 5.76 11.95 15.83
C VAL A 45 5.23 13.35 16.12
N PHE A 46 4.64 13.96 15.10
CA PHE A 46 3.99 15.26 15.16
C PHE A 46 2.52 15.12 14.80
N ALA A 47 1.69 16.05 15.25
CA ALA A 47 0.27 16.02 14.93
C ALA A 47 -0.32 17.44 14.91
N THR A 48 -1.27 17.66 13.99
CA THR A 48 -2.07 18.89 13.97
C THR A 48 -3.50 18.64 14.42
N ASN A 49 -4.04 19.59 15.19
CA ASN A 49 -5.43 19.62 15.63
C ASN A 49 -5.84 21.08 15.84
N ARG A 50 -7.03 21.46 15.39
CA ARG A 50 -7.50 22.85 15.40
C ARG A 50 -7.50 23.49 16.79
N ASP A 51 -7.72 22.70 17.84
CA ASP A 51 -7.80 23.18 19.22
C ASP A 51 -6.45 23.06 19.95
N GLY A 52 -5.39 22.57 19.30
CA GLY A 52 -4.08 22.34 19.93
C GLY A 52 -4.16 21.35 21.10
N SER A 53 -5.08 20.40 21.07
CA SER A 53 -5.29 19.44 22.16
C SER A 53 -4.14 18.43 22.25
N GLU A 54 -3.80 17.96 23.45
CA GLU A 54 -2.96 16.77 23.59
C GLU A 54 -3.75 15.52 23.17
N VAL A 55 -3.18 14.69 22.28
CA VAL A 55 -3.79 13.44 21.81
C VAL A 55 -2.80 12.31 22.05
N LEU A 56 -3.17 11.32 22.87
CA LEU A 56 -2.33 10.15 23.18
C LEU A 56 -0.92 10.52 23.70
N GLY A 57 -0.82 11.60 24.49
CA GLY A 57 0.45 12.11 25.00
C GLY A 57 1.28 12.91 24.00
N VAL A 58 0.77 13.15 22.79
CA VAL A 58 1.40 14.00 21.78
C VAL A 58 0.72 15.36 21.79
N GLN A 59 1.48 16.40 22.12
CA GLN A 59 1.01 17.78 22.03
C GLN A 59 0.84 18.15 20.55
N THR A 60 -0.38 18.51 20.16
CA THR A 60 -0.67 18.95 18.78
C THR A 60 -0.52 20.47 18.64
N VAL A 61 -0.36 20.93 17.40
CA VAL A 61 -0.39 22.34 17.03
C VAL A 61 -1.55 22.65 16.09
N PRO A 62 -2.09 23.89 16.09
CA PRO A 62 -3.18 24.27 15.21
C PRO A 62 -2.73 24.41 13.75
N ASP A 63 -1.49 24.86 13.52
CA ASP A 63 -0.93 25.11 12.19
C ASP A 63 0.35 24.29 11.96
N ILE A 64 0.55 23.84 10.72
CA ILE A 64 1.79 23.18 10.29
C ILE A 64 2.97 24.13 10.42
N ASP A 65 2.76 25.44 10.24
CA ASP A 65 3.84 26.42 10.31
C ASP A 65 4.50 26.49 11.70
N ASP A 66 3.84 26.01 12.76
CA ASP A 66 4.36 25.90 14.13
C ASP A 66 5.27 24.68 14.36
N LEU A 67 5.41 23.79 13.37
CA LEU A 67 6.26 22.58 13.44
C LEU A 67 7.71 22.89 13.04
N PRO A 68 8.69 22.07 13.46
CA PRO A 68 10.09 22.28 13.06
C PRO A 68 10.32 21.97 11.57
N ASP A 69 11.14 22.81 10.92
CA ASP A 69 11.54 22.62 9.53
C ASP A 69 12.53 21.43 9.39
N GLY A 70 12.38 20.62 8.33
CA GLY A 70 13.35 19.58 7.97
C GLY A 70 13.38 18.33 8.88
N GLU A 71 12.48 18.24 9.86
CA GLU A 71 12.36 17.09 10.76
C GLU A 71 11.27 16.08 10.36
N ILE A 72 10.41 16.44 9.41
CA ILE A 72 9.25 15.65 8.99
C ILE A 72 9.45 15.27 7.53
N ASP A 73 9.34 13.99 7.22
CA ASP A 73 9.50 13.46 5.85
C ASP A 73 8.15 13.02 5.27
N LEU A 74 7.24 12.53 6.13
CA LEU A 74 5.93 12.00 5.78
C LEU A 74 4.80 12.77 6.49
N VAL A 75 3.79 13.20 5.74
CA VAL A 75 2.49 13.60 6.28
C VAL A 75 1.43 12.52 6.04
N PHE A 76 0.70 12.13 7.08
CA PHE A 76 -0.47 11.27 7.03
C PHE A 76 -1.75 12.11 7.18
N VAL A 77 -2.51 12.26 6.10
CA VAL A 77 -3.59 13.25 5.99
C VAL A 77 -4.95 12.63 6.27
N CYS A 78 -5.60 13.13 7.33
CA CYS A 78 -6.96 12.77 7.78
C CYS A 78 -7.92 13.98 7.76
N THR A 79 -7.65 14.98 6.91
CA THR A 79 -8.45 16.21 6.81
C THR A 79 -9.54 16.14 5.73
N PRO A 80 -10.56 17.01 5.79
CA PRO A 80 -11.54 17.15 4.71
C PRO A 80 -10.89 17.56 3.38
N LYS A 81 -11.44 17.07 2.27
CA LYS A 81 -10.94 17.26 0.89
C LYS A 81 -10.51 18.70 0.59
N ALA A 82 -11.36 19.68 0.92
CA ALA A 82 -11.13 21.09 0.64
C ALA A 82 -9.91 21.71 1.34
N ALA A 83 -9.40 21.10 2.41
CA ALA A 83 -8.22 21.60 3.13
C ALA A 83 -6.90 21.05 2.57
N ASN A 84 -6.94 19.96 1.80
CA ASN A 84 -5.75 19.20 1.40
C ASN A 84 -4.77 20.02 0.53
N PRO A 85 -5.20 20.84 -0.45
CA PRO A 85 -4.24 21.61 -1.26
C PRO A 85 -3.39 22.58 -0.45
N GLU A 86 -4.00 23.32 0.48
CA GLU A 86 -3.26 24.28 1.30
C GLU A 86 -2.39 23.58 2.34
N LEU A 87 -2.88 22.47 2.91
CA LEU A 87 -2.11 21.60 3.79
C LEU A 87 -0.82 21.12 3.12
N LEU A 88 -0.90 20.66 1.86
CA LEU A 88 0.25 20.16 1.11
C LEU A 88 1.25 21.28 0.81
N ARG A 89 0.80 22.50 0.49
CA ARG A 89 1.68 23.66 0.35
C ARG A 89 2.42 23.98 1.63
N ALA A 90 1.75 23.93 2.78
CA ALA A 90 2.40 24.10 4.08
C ALA A 90 3.41 22.99 4.38
N CYS A 91 3.07 21.73 4.04
CA CYS A 91 4.00 20.60 4.16
C CYS A 91 5.27 20.80 3.33
N ALA A 92 5.13 21.25 2.08
CA ALA A 92 6.26 21.52 1.20
C ALA A 92 7.19 22.61 1.76
N ARG A 93 6.64 23.68 2.36
CA ARG A 93 7.45 24.72 3.05
C ARG A 93 8.27 24.15 4.21
N LYS A 94 7.78 23.08 4.87
CA LYS A 94 8.50 22.36 5.94
C LYS A 94 9.50 21.32 5.44
N GLY A 95 9.59 21.11 4.12
CA GLY A 95 10.49 20.13 3.50
C GLY A 95 9.96 18.70 3.49
N ILE A 96 8.66 18.50 3.73
CA ILE A 96 8.00 17.19 3.65
C ILE A 96 7.94 16.79 2.17
N THR A 97 8.37 15.57 1.85
CA THR A 97 8.47 15.08 0.46
C THR A 97 7.59 13.86 0.17
N ALA A 98 6.89 13.33 1.17
CA ALA A 98 5.90 12.27 1.00
C ALA A 98 4.61 12.58 1.76
N ALA A 99 3.47 12.25 1.14
CA ALA A 99 2.15 12.39 1.71
C ALA A 99 1.34 11.11 1.49
N PHE A 100 0.71 10.60 2.53
CA PHE A 100 -0.35 9.62 2.43
C PHE A 100 -1.71 10.28 2.65
N LEU A 101 -2.59 10.26 1.65
CA LEU A 101 -3.91 10.87 1.72
C LEU A 101 -5.00 9.81 1.96
N THR A 102 -5.61 9.83 3.14
CA THR A 102 -6.74 8.93 3.45
C THR A 102 -8.06 9.42 2.87
N THR A 103 -8.14 10.71 2.54
CA THR A 103 -9.38 11.39 2.14
C THR A 103 -9.93 10.79 0.84
N ALA A 104 -11.22 10.45 0.84
CA ALA A 104 -11.99 10.10 -0.36
C ALA A 104 -12.67 11.35 -0.97
N GLY A 105 -13.45 11.16 -2.02
CA GLY A 105 -14.15 12.21 -2.76
C GLY A 105 -13.46 12.64 -4.06
N TYR A 106 -12.56 11.81 -4.60
CA TYR A 106 -11.70 12.11 -5.77
C TYR A 106 -12.11 11.24 -6.96
N GLY A 107 -11.17 10.60 -7.68
CA GLY A 107 -11.45 9.87 -8.93
C GLY A 107 -12.54 8.81 -8.82
N GLU A 108 -12.73 8.22 -7.64
CA GLU A 108 -13.76 7.22 -7.38
C GLU A 108 -15.19 7.83 -7.29
N SER A 109 -15.31 9.14 -7.15
CA SER A 109 -16.58 9.86 -7.04
C SER A 109 -17.14 10.35 -8.39
N GLY A 110 -16.45 10.08 -9.50
CA GLY A 110 -16.89 10.43 -10.86
C GLY A 110 -16.05 11.52 -11.54
N PRO A 111 -16.51 12.06 -12.69
CA PRO A 111 -15.71 12.94 -13.55
C PRO A 111 -15.18 14.22 -12.87
N GLU A 112 -16.01 14.86 -12.04
CA GLU A 112 -15.58 16.05 -11.28
C GLU A 112 -14.49 15.70 -10.27
N GLY A 113 -14.65 14.58 -9.55
CA GLY A 113 -13.65 14.09 -8.61
C GLY A 113 -12.35 13.67 -9.29
N ARG A 114 -12.41 13.16 -10.53
CA ARG A 114 -11.20 12.88 -11.34
C ARG A 114 -10.47 14.15 -11.74
N ALA A 115 -11.18 15.22 -12.12
CA ALA A 115 -10.54 16.50 -12.42
C ALA A 115 -9.83 17.08 -11.17
N GLU A 116 -10.47 17.02 -10.00
CA GLU A 116 -9.85 17.43 -8.73
C GLU A 116 -8.65 16.54 -8.34
N GLU A 117 -8.69 15.25 -8.69
CA GLU A 117 -7.57 14.33 -8.49
C GLU A 117 -6.38 14.68 -9.39
N ASP A 118 -6.63 14.98 -10.66
CA ASP A 118 -5.60 15.41 -11.60
C ASP A 118 -4.95 16.74 -11.16
N GLU A 119 -5.75 17.69 -10.65
CA GLU A 119 -5.25 18.94 -10.05
C GLU A 119 -4.40 18.68 -8.79
N LEU A 120 -4.81 17.73 -7.95
CA LEU A 120 -4.08 17.34 -6.75
C LEU A 120 -2.73 16.71 -7.10
N VAL A 121 -2.68 15.84 -8.12
CA VAL A 121 -1.43 15.23 -8.60
C VAL A 121 -0.49 16.30 -9.15
N ALA A 122 -1.00 17.20 -10.00
CA ALA A 122 -0.20 18.30 -10.56
C ALA A 122 0.39 19.21 -9.45
N LEU A 123 -0.39 19.49 -8.40
CA LEU A 123 0.10 20.23 -7.24
C LEU A 123 1.21 19.46 -6.51
N CYS A 124 1.06 18.16 -6.29
CA CYS A 124 2.09 17.36 -5.61
C CYS A 124 3.39 17.31 -6.42
N GLU A 125 3.30 17.23 -7.76
CA GLU A 125 4.44 17.33 -8.66
C GLU A 125 5.16 18.69 -8.56
N GLU A 126 4.41 19.80 -8.58
CA GLU A 126 4.95 21.15 -8.38
C GLU A 126 5.69 21.28 -7.05
N LEU A 127 5.13 20.70 -5.99
CA LEU A 127 5.66 20.77 -4.63
C LEU A 127 6.80 19.78 -4.36
N GLY A 128 7.08 18.84 -5.27
CA GLY A 128 8.06 17.77 -5.05
C GLY A 128 7.62 16.75 -4.00
N ILE A 129 6.31 16.57 -3.80
CA ILE A 129 5.72 15.62 -2.86
C ILE A 129 5.28 14.37 -3.60
N LEU A 130 5.69 13.19 -3.13
CA LEU A 130 5.09 11.92 -3.53
C LEU A 130 3.73 11.75 -2.84
N LEU A 131 2.67 11.64 -3.64
CA LEU A 131 1.33 11.34 -3.17
C LEU A 131 1.04 9.83 -3.22
N ALA A 132 0.87 9.22 -2.05
CA ALA A 132 0.31 7.88 -1.89
C ALA A 132 -1.19 7.97 -1.56
N GLY A 133 -2.02 7.18 -2.28
CA GLY A 133 -3.47 7.36 -2.28
C GLY A 133 -3.94 8.13 -3.53
N PRO A 134 -4.95 9.02 -3.40
CA PRO A 134 -5.79 9.23 -2.21
C PRO A 134 -6.70 8.02 -1.93
N ASN A 135 -7.63 8.14 -0.99
CA ASN A 135 -8.63 7.10 -0.69
C ASN A 135 -8.01 5.72 -0.34
N GLY A 136 -7.05 5.72 0.59
CA GLY A 136 -6.37 4.51 1.05
C GLY A 136 -6.36 4.36 2.57
N GLN A 137 -6.02 3.16 3.05
CA GLN A 137 -5.98 2.85 4.48
C GLN A 137 -4.67 3.22 5.19
N GLY A 138 -3.55 3.28 4.46
CA GLY A 138 -2.27 3.72 5.01
C GLY A 138 -1.05 2.97 4.51
N VAL A 139 0.06 3.16 5.21
CA VAL A 139 1.36 2.56 4.96
C VAL A 139 1.91 1.87 6.20
N VAL A 140 2.61 0.76 5.99
CA VAL A 140 3.32 0.01 7.01
C VAL A 140 4.76 -0.18 6.55
N SER A 141 5.70 0.03 7.47
CA SER A 141 7.10 -0.38 7.31
C SER A 141 7.55 -1.01 8.62
N THR A 142 7.71 -2.33 8.62
CA THR A 142 8.16 -3.03 9.83
C THR A 142 9.63 -2.75 10.15
N PRO A 143 10.55 -2.50 9.18
CA PRO A 143 11.90 -2.03 9.51
C PRO A 143 11.93 -0.69 10.26
N ALA A 144 11.06 0.25 9.90
CA ALA A 144 10.90 1.53 10.60
C ALA A 144 10.07 1.44 11.89
N GLN A 145 9.46 0.27 12.18
CA GLN A 145 8.40 0.11 13.17
C GLN A 145 7.23 1.08 12.96
N LEU A 146 6.92 1.39 11.71
CA LEU A 146 5.87 2.32 11.32
C LEU A 146 4.59 1.57 10.95
N CYS A 147 3.50 1.84 11.67
CA CYS A 147 2.14 1.47 11.25
C CYS A 147 1.27 2.74 11.14
N ALA A 148 1.41 3.46 10.03
CA ALA A 148 0.59 4.64 9.73
C ALA A 148 -0.67 4.20 8.97
N GLN A 149 -1.67 3.69 9.70
CA GLN A 149 -2.93 3.20 9.11
C GLN A 149 -4.15 3.67 9.89
N ILE A 150 -5.29 3.77 9.20
CA ILE A 150 -6.61 4.07 9.82
C ILE A 150 -7.33 2.82 10.35
N VAL A 151 -6.68 1.66 10.32
CA VAL A 151 -7.15 0.36 10.80
C VAL A 151 -6.00 -0.38 11.49
N ALA A 152 -6.29 -1.35 12.36
CA ALA A 152 -5.29 -2.18 13.02
C ALA A 152 -5.38 -3.63 12.52
N PRO A 153 -4.44 -4.01 11.65
CA PRO A 153 -3.53 -5.10 12.04
C PRO A 153 -2.05 -4.66 12.07
N TYR A 154 -1.29 -5.22 13.03
CA TYR A 154 0.15 -4.97 13.21
C TYR A 154 0.92 -6.22 12.79
N PRO A 155 1.33 -6.34 11.51
CA PRO A 155 2.01 -7.53 11.03
C PRO A 155 3.38 -7.70 11.70
N PRO A 156 3.85 -8.95 11.91
CA PRO A 156 5.24 -9.17 12.29
C PRO A 156 6.18 -8.74 11.16
N ALA A 157 7.43 -8.44 11.51
CA ALA A 157 8.47 -8.15 10.51
C ALA A 157 8.80 -9.40 9.68
N GLY A 158 8.96 -9.22 8.37
CA GLY A 158 9.33 -10.29 7.45
C GLY A 158 9.59 -9.74 6.05
N PRO A 159 9.76 -10.60 5.03
CA PRO A 159 10.29 -10.16 3.74
C PRO A 159 9.23 -9.90 2.66
N ILE A 160 7.93 -9.94 2.98
CA ILE A 160 6.85 -9.75 2.00
C ILE A 160 6.49 -8.27 1.89
N GLY A 161 6.58 -7.69 0.69
CA GLY A 161 6.14 -6.33 0.39
C GLY A 161 4.75 -6.33 -0.25
N VAL A 162 3.80 -5.60 0.33
CA VAL A 162 2.39 -5.57 -0.09
C VAL A 162 2.04 -4.26 -0.78
N ALA A 163 1.52 -4.30 -2.01
CA ALA A 163 1.00 -3.12 -2.71
C ALA A 163 -0.40 -3.40 -3.27
N SER A 164 -1.41 -2.67 -2.80
CA SER A 164 -2.81 -2.96 -3.15
C SER A 164 -3.62 -1.71 -3.39
N GLN A 165 -4.44 -1.69 -4.45
CA GLN A 165 -5.45 -0.66 -4.67
C GLN A 165 -6.60 -0.73 -3.65
N SER A 166 -6.84 -1.90 -3.04
CA SER A 166 -7.85 -2.07 -1.99
C SER A 166 -7.22 -2.16 -0.60
N GLY A 167 -7.62 -1.25 0.29
CA GLY A 167 -7.19 -1.30 1.69
C GLY A 167 -7.61 -2.59 2.39
N ASN A 168 -8.80 -3.11 2.12
CA ASN A 168 -9.26 -4.37 2.73
C ASN A 168 -8.37 -5.56 2.33
N PHE A 169 -7.84 -5.57 1.11
CA PHE A 169 -6.86 -6.58 0.71
C PHE A 169 -5.54 -6.42 1.48
N VAL A 170 -5.06 -5.19 1.72
CA VAL A 170 -3.92 -4.96 2.61
C VAL A 170 -4.22 -5.56 3.98
N SER A 171 -5.33 -5.18 4.61
CA SER A 171 -5.73 -5.68 5.93
C SER A 171 -5.81 -7.20 5.99
N SER A 172 -6.35 -7.85 4.96
CA SER A 172 -6.40 -9.32 4.90
C SER A 172 -5.01 -9.94 4.86
N PHE A 173 -4.10 -9.45 4.01
CA PHE A 173 -2.73 -9.95 3.96
C PHE A 173 -1.97 -9.71 5.28
N LEU A 174 -2.16 -8.56 5.92
CA LEU A 174 -1.53 -8.26 7.22
C LEU A 174 -2.09 -9.15 8.35
N ASN A 175 -3.39 -9.46 8.33
CA ASN A 175 -4.00 -10.41 9.26
C ASN A 175 -3.48 -11.83 9.06
N MET A 176 -3.33 -12.29 7.81
CA MET A 176 -2.72 -13.59 7.51
C MET A 176 -1.26 -13.66 7.94
N ALA A 177 -0.49 -12.58 7.76
CA ALA A 177 0.86 -12.46 8.29
C ALA A 177 0.91 -12.60 9.81
N THR A 178 -0.04 -11.97 10.51
CA THR A 178 -0.18 -12.09 11.97
C THR A 178 -0.55 -13.52 12.38
N ALA A 179 -1.50 -14.15 11.68
CA ALA A 179 -1.98 -15.49 12.01
C ALA A 179 -0.93 -16.59 11.74
N THR A 180 -0.09 -16.43 10.72
CA THR A 180 0.93 -17.42 10.31
C THR A 180 2.31 -17.14 10.90
N GLY A 181 2.56 -15.92 11.37
CA GLY A 181 3.90 -15.47 11.80
C GLY A 181 4.85 -15.13 10.64
N ILE A 182 4.39 -15.22 9.39
CA ILE A 182 5.20 -14.90 8.21
C ILE A 182 5.00 -13.43 7.87
N GLY A 183 6.01 -12.63 8.21
CA GLY A 183 5.87 -11.19 8.31
C GLY A 183 5.98 -10.40 7.00
N ILE A 184 5.75 -9.11 7.16
CA ILE A 184 5.68 -8.10 6.10
C ILE A 184 6.88 -7.16 6.23
N SER A 185 7.48 -6.75 5.11
CA SER A 185 8.54 -5.74 5.07
C SER A 185 7.92 -4.35 4.92
N ARG A 186 7.04 -4.21 3.92
CA ARG A 186 6.34 -2.97 3.54
C ARG A 186 4.89 -3.28 3.21
N ALA A 187 3.98 -2.36 3.48
CA ALA A 187 2.64 -2.41 2.93
C ALA A 187 2.14 -1.02 2.56
N VAL A 188 1.42 -0.93 1.45
CA VAL A 188 0.71 0.28 1.05
C VAL A 188 -0.68 -0.04 0.52
N SER A 189 -1.67 0.69 1.05
CA SER A 189 -2.98 0.81 0.43
C SER A 189 -2.94 1.98 -0.55
N ALA A 190 -2.68 1.69 -1.82
CA ALA A 190 -2.55 2.68 -2.88
C ALA A 190 -3.85 3.43 -3.19
N GLY A 191 -5.01 2.88 -2.81
CA GLY A 191 -6.31 3.52 -3.03
C GLY A 191 -6.53 3.77 -4.53
N ASN A 192 -6.80 5.02 -4.89
CA ASN A 192 -6.97 5.43 -6.28
C ASN A 192 -5.65 5.32 -7.09
N ALA A 193 -4.50 5.28 -6.41
CA ALA A 193 -3.18 5.17 -7.02
C ALA A 193 -2.90 6.27 -8.06
N ALA A 194 -3.28 7.52 -7.71
CA ALA A 194 -3.34 8.63 -8.65
C ALA A 194 -1.97 9.10 -9.17
N MET A 195 -0.95 9.08 -8.30
CA MET A 195 0.41 9.50 -8.66
C MET A 195 1.39 8.32 -8.74
N ALA A 196 1.35 7.40 -7.77
CA ALA A 196 2.16 6.21 -7.73
C ALA A 196 1.29 4.96 -7.78
N GLY A 197 1.49 4.15 -8.83
CA GLY A 197 0.80 2.91 -9.08
C GLY A 197 1.42 1.71 -8.35
N VAL A 198 0.70 0.58 -8.37
CA VAL A 198 1.19 -0.70 -7.80
C VAL A 198 2.55 -1.10 -8.37
N ALA A 199 2.78 -0.89 -9.67
CA ALA A 199 4.06 -1.19 -10.31
C ALA A 199 5.22 -0.32 -9.78
N ASP A 200 4.98 0.94 -9.43
CA ASP A 200 6.00 1.83 -8.87
C ASP A 200 6.45 1.36 -7.48
N TYR A 201 5.49 0.98 -6.63
CA TYR A 201 5.79 0.40 -5.31
C TYR A 201 6.57 -0.91 -5.43
N LEU A 202 6.15 -1.82 -6.32
CA LEU A 202 6.87 -3.07 -6.58
C LEU A 202 8.28 -2.79 -7.11
N GLY A 203 8.44 -1.78 -7.96
CA GLY A 203 9.74 -1.34 -8.48
C GLY A 203 10.68 -0.87 -7.37
N TRP A 204 10.17 -0.06 -6.43
CA TRP A 204 10.95 0.33 -5.27
C TRP A 204 11.27 -0.87 -4.36
N TYR A 205 10.30 -1.75 -4.10
CA TYR A 205 10.49 -2.98 -3.31
C TYR A 205 11.57 -3.90 -3.89
N ALA A 206 11.71 -3.98 -5.22
CA ALA A 206 12.74 -4.78 -5.86
C ALA A 206 14.18 -4.31 -5.51
N SER A 207 14.33 -3.04 -5.13
CA SER A 207 15.60 -2.47 -4.67
C SER A 207 15.77 -2.46 -3.15
N ASP A 208 14.71 -2.78 -2.39
CA ASP A 208 14.73 -2.81 -0.93
C ASP A 208 15.30 -4.12 -0.42
N ALA A 209 16.40 -4.05 0.33
CA ALA A 209 17.05 -5.22 0.90
C ALA A 209 16.16 -6.02 1.87
N ALA A 210 15.17 -5.38 2.51
CA ALA A 210 14.24 -6.05 3.42
C ALA A 210 13.11 -6.79 2.70
N THR A 211 12.84 -6.48 1.42
CA THR A 211 11.79 -7.13 0.64
C THR A 211 12.37 -8.21 -0.26
N LYS A 212 11.73 -9.38 -0.29
CA LYS A 212 12.11 -10.54 -1.13
C LYS A 212 10.98 -11.05 -2.00
N VAL A 213 9.73 -10.71 -1.67
CA VAL A 213 8.55 -11.12 -2.44
C VAL A 213 7.58 -9.95 -2.51
N GLY A 214 7.10 -9.64 -3.71
CA GLY A 214 6.00 -8.70 -3.92
C GLY A 214 4.65 -9.42 -3.86
N LEU A 215 3.70 -8.89 -3.11
CA LEU A 215 2.31 -9.35 -3.05
C LEU A 215 1.38 -8.20 -3.41
N ALA A 216 0.69 -8.35 -4.54
CA ALA A 216 -0.04 -7.26 -5.16
C ALA A 216 -1.54 -7.56 -5.33
N TYR A 217 -2.35 -6.52 -5.22
CA TYR A 217 -3.75 -6.55 -5.65
C TYR A 217 -4.07 -5.35 -6.56
N VAL A 218 -4.64 -5.64 -7.72
CA VAL A 218 -5.00 -4.64 -8.73
C VAL A 218 -6.46 -4.83 -9.17
N GLU A 219 -7.21 -3.74 -9.24
CA GLU A 219 -8.57 -3.66 -9.76
C GLU A 219 -8.59 -3.07 -11.16
N GLY A 220 -7.88 -1.95 -11.37
CA GLY A 220 -7.81 -1.21 -12.62
C GLY A 220 -6.38 -0.83 -12.96
N ILE A 221 -6.05 -0.84 -14.25
CA ILE A 221 -4.73 -0.45 -14.77
C ILE A 221 -4.97 0.48 -15.96
N ASP A 222 -4.63 1.75 -15.79
CA ASP A 222 -4.79 2.77 -16.84
C ASP A 222 -3.74 2.58 -17.96
N ASP A 223 -2.45 2.48 -17.60
CA ASP A 223 -1.37 2.13 -18.54
C ASP A 223 -0.99 0.65 -18.45
N GLY A 224 -1.74 -0.18 -19.19
CA GLY A 224 -1.50 -1.62 -19.25
C GLY A 224 -0.13 -2.01 -19.82
N ARG A 225 0.43 -1.24 -20.77
CA ARG A 225 1.74 -1.54 -21.34
C ARG A 225 2.85 -1.19 -20.35
N GLY A 226 2.78 -0.01 -19.74
CA GLY A 226 3.73 0.41 -18.72
C GLY A 226 3.74 -0.55 -17.53
N PHE A 227 2.57 -0.94 -17.03
CA PHE A 227 2.47 -1.94 -15.97
C PHE A 227 3.13 -3.27 -16.36
N PHE A 228 2.87 -3.77 -17.57
CA PHE A 228 3.46 -5.02 -18.05
C PHE A 228 4.99 -4.95 -18.11
N GLU A 229 5.55 -3.90 -18.72
CA GLU A 229 7.01 -3.76 -18.85
C GLU A 229 7.68 -3.57 -17.49
N ALA A 230 7.07 -2.80 -16.59
CA ALA A 230 7.58 -2.59 -15.24
C ALA A 230 7.62 -3.89 -14.45
N VAL A 231 6.51 -4.64 -14.40
CA VAL A 231 6.47 -5.90 -13.65
C VAL A 231 7.39 -6.95 -14.28
N ARG A 232 7.46 -7.02 -15.61
CA ARG A 232 8.40 -7.91 -16.31
C ARG A 232 9.86 -7.63 -15.99
N ALA A 233 10.22 -6.37 -15.72
CA ALA A 233 11.57 -6.01 -15.28
C ALA A 233 11.85 -6.39 -13.81
N ILE A 234 10.80 -6.50 -12.97
CA ILE A 234 10.90 -6.80 -11.54
C ILE A 234 11.01 -8.30 -11.27
N THR A 235 10.20 -9.12 -11.93
CA THR A 235 10.08 -10.56 -11.61
C THR A 235 11.35 -11.40 -11.73
N PRO A 236 12.38 -11.05 -12.54
CA PRO A 236 13.66 -11.77 -12.52
C PRO A 236 14.43 -11.63 -11.19
N GLU A 237 14.27 -10.51 -10.50
CA GLU A 237 15.00 -10.18 -9.26
C GLU A 237 14.16 -10.44 -8.00
N MET A 238 12.84 -10.23 -8.08
CA MET A 238 11.92 -10.39 -6.97
C MET A 238 10.63 -11.08 -7.44
N PRO A 239 10.30 -12.28 -6.92
CA PRO A 239 9.02 -12.93 -7.23
C PRO A 239 7.83 -12.03 -6.90
N VAL A 240 6.85 -11.97 -7.81
CA VAL A 240 5.61 -11.19 -7.64
C VAL A 240 4.41 -12.12 -7.70
N VAL A 241 3.61 -12.11 -6.64
CA VAL A 241 2.30 -12.74 -6.57
C VAL A 241 1.23 -11.67 -6.73
N LEU A 242 0.23 -11.89 -7.58
CA LEU A 242 -0.77 -10.88 -7.89
C LEU A 242 -2.18 -11.47 -7.88
N VAL A 243 -3.11 -10.74 -7.26
CA VAL A 243 -4.55 -10.97 -7.36
C VAL A 243 -5.19 -9.88 -8.19
N LYS A 244 -5.98 -10.27 -9.19
CA LYS A 244 -6.73 -9.35 -10.06
C LYS A 244 -8.19 -9.28 -9.63
N GLY A 245 -8.62 -8.12 -9.15
CA GLY A 245 -10.03 -7.79 -8.98
C GLY A 245 -10.77 -7.79 -10.32
N GLY A 246 -12.03 -8.23 -10.33
CA GLY A 246 -12.85 -8.21 -11.55
C GLY A 246 -12.53 -9.26 -12.61
N ALA A 247 -11.96 -10.41 -12.23
CA ALA A 247 -11.56 -11.48 -13.15
C ALA A 247 -12.72 -12.18 -13.89
N THR A 248 -13.96 -12.07 -13.41
CA THR A 248 -15.16 -12.63 -14.07
C THR A 248 -15.98 -11.51 -14.70
N ALA A 249 -16.85 -11.82 -15.66
CA ALA A 249 -17.75 -10.81 -16.24
C ALA A 249 -18.63 -10.11 -15.18
N GLY A 250 -19.03 -10.83 -14.12
CA GLY A 250 -19.73 -10.25 -12.97
C GLY A 250 -18.84 -9.36 -12.11
N GLY A 251 -17.63 -9.82 -11.81
CA GLY A 251 -16.63 -9.05 -11.06
C GLY A 251 -16.16 -7.81 -11.80
N ALA A 252 -15.95 -7.88 -13.11
CA ALA A 252 -15.55 -6.75 -13.94
C ALA A 252 -16.62 -5.65 -13.94
N ARG A 253 -17.91 -6.03 -13.98
CA ARG A 253 -19.01 -5.08 -13.81
C ARG A 253 -19.00 -4.46 -12.42
N ALA A 254 -18.86 -5.27 -11.36
CA ALA A 254 -18.79 -4.76 -9.99
C ALA A 254 -17.61 -3.81 -9.77
N ALA A 255 -16.42 -4.17 -10.27
CA ALA A 255 -15.23 -3.33 -10.24
C ALA A 255 -15.43 -2.03 -11.04
N SER A 256 -16.02 -2.10 -12.24
CA SER A 256 -16.32 -0.89 -13.03
C SER A 256 -17.31 0.03 -12.33
N SER A 257 -18.27 -0.49 -11.56
CA SER A 257 -19.19 0.31 -10.75
C SER A 257 -18.53 0.89 -9.50
N HIS A 258 -17.48 0.25 -8.99
CA HIS A 258 -16.74 0.69 -7.81
C HIS A 258 -15.65 1.72 -8.14
N THR A 259 -14.95 1.58 -9.27
CA THR A 259 -13.79 2.42 -9.62
C THR A 259 -13.96 3.23 -10.90
N GLY A 260 -15.07 3.05 -11.63
CA GLY A 260 -15.30 3.73 -12.92
C GLY A 260 -14.44 3.22 -14.08
N SER A 261 -13.60 2.20 -13.88
CA SER A 261 -12.67 1.69 -14.90
C SER A 261 -13.31 0.72 -15.90
N LEU A 262 -12.79 0.71 -17.13
CA LEU A 262 -13.27 -0.18 -18.21
C LEU A 262 -12.95 -1.65 -17.89
N ALA A 263 -13.92 -2.54 -18.12
CA ALA A 263 -13.76 -3.97 -17.91
C ALA A 263 -12.59 -4.56 -18.73
N THR A 264 -11.53 -5.01 -18.07
CA THR A 264 -10.38 -5.65 -18.71
C THR A 264 -10.71 -7.08 -19.13
N ASN A 265 -10.24 -7.52 -20.31
CA ASN A 265 -10.33 -8.92 -20.70
C ASN A 265 -9.37 -9.78 -19.86
N ASP A 266 -9.92 -10.60 -18.98
CA ASP A 266 -9.13 -11.40 -18.03
C ASP A 266 -8.13 -12.35 -18.68
N ARG A 267 -8.44 -12.88 -19.88
CA ARG A 267 -7.52 -13.76 -20.61
C ARG A 267 -6.29 -13.03 -21.13
N VAL A 268 -6.47 -11.77 -21.53
CA VAL A 268 -5.35 -10.91 -21.96
C VAL A 268 -4.46 -10.61 -20.76
N PHE A 269 -5.06 -10.28 -19.62
CA PHE A 269 -4.33 -10.04 -18.38
C PHE A 269 -3.58 -11.30 -17.89
N ASP A 270 -4.20 -12.47 -17.96
CA ASP A 270 -3.57 -13.76 -17.65
C ASP A 270 -2.35 -14.04 -18.54
N GLY A 271 -2.49 -13.85 -19.85
CA GLY A 271 -1.38 -14.01 -20.80
C GLY A 271 -0.22 -13.04 -20.51
N ALA A 272 -0.54 -11.78 -20.21
CA ALA A 272 0.45 -10.77 -19.83
C ALA A 272 1.17 -11.15 -18.53
N CYS A 273 0.45 -11.62 -17.50
CA CYS A 273 1.06 -12.08 -16.24
C CYS A 273 2.05 -13.22 -16.49
N ARG A 274 1.67 -14.23 -17.29
CA ARG A 274 2.56 -15.35 -17.64
C ARG A 274 3.82 -14.89 -18.37
N GLN A 275 3.68 -13.98 -19.33
CA GLN A 275 4.81 -13.41 -20.07
C GLN A 275 5.73 -12.55 -19.19
N ALA A 276 5.16 -11.90 -18.17
CA ALA A 276 5.90 -11.08 -17.21
C ALA A 276 6.44 -11.89 -16.02
N GLY A 277 6.24 -13.21 -15.94
CA GLY A 277 6.71 -14.03 -14.82
C GLY A 277 5.94 -13.83 -13.50
N VAL A 278 4.74 -13.27 -13.55
CA VAL A 278 3.89 -13.03 -12.37
C VAL A 278 3.14 -14.29 -11.98
N SER A 279 3.18 -14.64 -10.70
CA SER A 279 2.37 -15.71 -10.12
C SER A 279 0.97 -15.18 -9.80
N ARG A 280 0.02 -15.42 -10.71
CA ARG A 280 -1.35 -14.94 -10.52
C ARG A 280 -2.14 -15.90 -9.62
N ALA A 281 -2.69 -15.37 -8.54
CA ALA A 281 -3.56 -16.08 -7.61
C ALA A 281 -5.04 -15.67 -7.81
N ARG A 282 -5.96 -16.56 -7.43
CA ARG A 282 -7.41 -16.37 -7.59
C ARG A 282 -8.07 -15.87 -6.30
N THR A 283 -7.49 -16.17 -5.15
CA THR A 283 -8.00 -15.74 -3.85
C THR A 283 -6.92 -15.04 -3.03
N VAL A 284 -7.36 -14.36 -1.97
CA VAL A 284 -6.46 -13.71 -1.00
C VAL A 284 -5.58 -14.76 -0.32
N GLU A 285 -6.18 -15.90 0.04
CA GLU A 285 -5.51 -16.99 0.74
C GLU A 285 -4.42 -17.61 -0.13
N GLU A 286 -4.75 -17.99 -1.36
CA GLU A 286 -3.80 -18.53 -2.34
C GLU A 286 -2.63 -17.56 -2.58
N ALA A 287 -2.93 -16.27 -2.68
CA ALA A 287 -1.90 -15.26 -2.92
C ALA A 287 -0.94 -15.11 -1.74
N PHE A 288 -1.47 -15.07 -0.52
CA PHE A 288 -0.65 -14.99 0.68
C PHE A 288 0.16 -16.28 0.87
N GLU A 289 -0.44 -17.46 0.70
CA GLU A 289 0.26 -18.75 0.81
C GLU A 289 1.41 -18.88 -0.20
N ALA A 290 1.18 -18.46 -1.45
CA ALA A 290 2.22 -18.43 -2.47
C ALA A 290 3.36 -17.46 -2.08
N ALA A 291 3.01 -16.24 -1.65
CA ALA A 291 4.00 -15.25 -1.24
C ALA A 291 4.80 -15.70 -0.01
N ALA A 292 4.12 -16.29 0.98
CA ALA A 292 4.71 -16.86 2.19
C ALA A 292 5.66 -18.04 1.88
N THR A 293 5.28 -18.90 0.93
CA THR A 293 6.14 -20.00 0.46
C THR A 293 7.41 -19.45 -0.19
N LEU A 294 7.26 -18.49 -1.12
CA LEU A 294 8.39 -17.83 -1.79
C LEU A 294 9.29 -17.05 -0.80
N ALA A 295 8.71 -16.54 0.28
CA ALA A 295 9.42 -15.80 1.31
C ALA A 295 10.24 -16.70 2.25
N THR A 296 9.86 -17.96 2.40
CA THR A 296 10.42 -18.86 3.43
C THR A 296 11.11 -20.10 2.88
N GLN A 297 10.95 -20.41 1.59
CA GLN A 297 11.54 -21.58 0.93
C GLN A 297 12.44 -21.16 -0.25
N PRO A 298 13.49 -21.94 -0.55
CA PRO A 298 14.26 -21.75 -1.77
C PRO A 298 13.43 -22.12 -3.00
N LEU A 299 13.76 -21.53 -4.16
CA LEU A 299 13.17 -21.94 -5.42
C LEU A 299 13.55 -23.40 -5.75
N PRO A 300 12.60 -24.21 -6.23
CA PRO A 300 12.90 -25.58 -6.62
C PRO A 300 13.78 -25.61 -7.87
N ALA A 301 14.74 -26.54 -7.93
CA ALA A 301 15.61 -26.72 -9.09
C ALA A 301 14.91 -27.38 -10.31
N GLY A 302 13.62 -27.74 -10.18
CA GLY A 302 12.83 -28.39 -11.22
C GLY A 302 11.45 -28.78 -10.73
N ASN A 303 10.68 -29.50 -11.56
CA ASN A 303 9.28 -29.83 -11.32
C ASN A 303 9.03 -31.24 -10.73
N ARG A 304 10.06 -31.88 -10.16
CA ARG A 304 9.93 -33.22 -9.56
C ARG A 304 9.55 -33.10 -8.08
N VAL A 305 8.27 -33.25 -7.79
CA VAL A 305 7.71 -33.16 -6.44
C VAL A 305 7.49 -34.56 -5.85
N VAL A 306 7.77 -34.73 -4.56
CA VAL A 306 7.44 -35.94 -3.79
C VAL A 306 6.46 -35.55 -2.69
N VAL A 307 5.31 -36.24 -2.65
CA VAL A 307 4.32 -36.10 -1.57
C VAL A 307 4.56 -37.20 -0.55
N MET A 308 4.91 -36.83 0.69
CA MET A 308 5.06 -37.76 1.81
C MET A 308 3.97 -37.52 2.84
N THR A 309 3.11 -38.52 3.08
CA THR A 309 1.96 -38.43 3.99
C THR A 309 1.76 -39.73 4.75
N THR A 310 1.22 -39.65 5.97
CA THR A 310 0.83 -40.80 6.79
C THR A 310 -0.60 -41.26 6.51
N ALA A 311 -1.36 -40.52 5.70
CA ALA A 311 -2.76 -40.77 5.42
C ALA A 311 -3.03 -40.75 3.91
N GLY A 312 -3.45 -41.90 3.38
CA GLY A 312 -3.64 -42.10 1.94
C GLY A 312 -4.60 -41.10 1.29
N GLY A 313 -5.71 -40.76 1.95
CA GLY A 313 -6.68 -39.79 1.41
C GLY A 313 -6.07 -38.40 1.19
N TRP A 314 -5.23 -37.91 2.11
CA TRP A 314 -4.50 -36.66 1.92
C TRP A 314 -3.51 -36.75 0.76
N GLY A 315 -2.86 -37.91 0.58
CA GLY A 315 -1.98 -38.15 -0.55
C GLY A 315 -2.69 -38.06 -1.90
N VAL A 316 -3.91 -38.60 -1.99
CA VAL A 316 -4.72 -38.52 -3.21
C VAL A 316 -5.10 -37.07 -3.53
N VAL A 317 -5.70 -36.35 -2.58
CA VAL A 317 -6.14 -34.96 -2.85
C VAL A 317 -4.98 -34.00 -3.10
N THR A 318 -3.82 -34.22 -2.49
CA THR A 318 -2.60 -33.44 -2.81
C THR A 318 -2.06 -33.78 -4.19
N ALA A 319 -2.08 -35.05 -4.59
CA ALA A 319 -1.65 -35.46 -5.93
C ALA A 319 -2.57 -34.92 -7.04
N ASP A 320 -3.88 -34.78 -6.79
CA ASP A 320 -4.83 -34.17 -7.74
C ASP A 320 -4.60 -32.65 -7.92
N ALA A 321 -3.96 -32.00 -6.94
CA ALA A 321 -3.74 -30.55 -6.93
C ALA A 321 -2.44 -30.11 -7.62
N ILE A 322 -1.50 -31.03 -7.92
CA ILE A 322 -0.17 -30.76 -8.50
C ILE A 322 0.01 -31.38 -9.88
#